data_AF-A0A7K0DBW8-F1
#
_entry.id   AF-A0A7K0DBW8-F1
#
_cell.length_a   1.000
_cell.length_b   1.000
_cell.length_c   1.000
_cell.angle_alpha   90.00
_cell.angle_beta   90.00
_cell.angle_gamma   90.00
#
_symmetry.space_group_name_H-M   'P 1'
#
loop_
_entity.id
_entity.type
_entity.pdbx_description
1 polymer ?
#
loop_
_entity_poly.entity_id
_entity_poly.type
_entity_poly.pdbx_seq_one_letter_code
_entity_poly.pdbx_strand_id
1 'polypeptide(L)'
;MCAGHPFVVTSGGDSGVTQAIGEAAEREQLGRYRRTYRPGPADVRRPLAEAVVLAAAIMVAAIGFVVGVPAMGVVGVVALLAGGAWSLWDLSRSGAVHRRESRLDLYEHGVVASGEGQVRVVRYDSTTVRRKIVHATKDAAADGDSYRYTIVDTDGAPVVLRHGIECPRQWGVEIEQGILQAQLPTAQAALDAGKRLDFAPMWLTARELGTGSESVPWSQIGDLAVVGGWLSVRVRGRAQPLESLPLCLMPNYVVFRALAERLHATSVSGAAG
;
A
#
# COMPACT_ATOMS: atom_id res chain seq x y z
N MET A 1 16.33 9.73 -6.13
CA MET A 1 15.56 10.77 -6.85
C MET A 1 15.09 10.15 -8.16
N CYS A 2 13.78 9.95 -8.33
CA CYS A 2 13.23 9.54 -9.63
C CYS A 2 13.28 10.80 -10.53
N ALA A 3 14.10 10.79 -11.57
CA ALA A 3 14.21 11.91 -12.50
C ALA A 3 12.92 12.05 -13.30
N GLY A 4 12.35 13.26 -13.35
CA GLY A 4 11.24 13.56 -14.24
C GLY A 4 11.72 13.48 -15.68
N HIS A 5 11.46 12.35 -16.35
CA HIS A 5 11.74 12.23 -17.77
C HIS A 5 10.72 13.04 -18.58
N PRO A 6 11.17 13.81 -19.58
CA PRO A 6 10.28 14.54 -20.46
C PRO A 6 9.38 13.59 -21.25
N PHE A 7 8.17 14.07 -21.49
CA PHE A 7 7.09 13.46 -22.26
C PHE A 7 7.57 12.93 -23.62
N VAL A 8 7.60 11.61 -23.77
CA VAL A 8 7.74 10.93 -25.07
C VAL A 8 6.43 10.20 -25.36
N VAL A 9 5.76 10.64 -26.42
CA VAL A 9 4.51 10.08 -26.96
C VAL A 9 4.87 8.87 -27.81
N THR A 10 4.51 7.67 -27.38
CA THR A 10 4.47 6.48 -28.24
C THR A 10 3.06 6.33 -28.78
N SER A 11 2.88 6.76 -30.03
CA SER A 11 1.62 6.92 -30.76
C SER A 11 0.98 5.58 -31.13
N GLY A 12 -0.29 5.37 -30.72
CA GLY A 12 -1.16 4.30 -31.22
C GLY A 12 -2.20 3.82 -30.20
N GLY A 13 -1.75 3.15 -29.14
CA GLY A 13 -2.62 2.62 -28.07
C GLY A 13 -2.77 3.54 -26.85
N ASP A 14 -1.77 4.38 -26.59
CA ASP A 14 -1.71 5.24 -25.38
C ASP A 14 -2.69 6.42 -25.43
N SER A 15 -3.12 6.84 -26.63
CA SER A 15 -4.06 7.95 -26.84
C SER A 15 -5.47 7.62 -26.37
N GLY A 16 -5.97 6.40 -26.65
CA GLY A 16 -7.32 5.98 -26.23
C GLY A 16 -7.44 5.83 -24.72
N VAL A 17 -6.41 5.28 -24.07
CA VAL A 17 -6.35 5.14 -22.61
C VAL A 17 -6.22 6.52 -21.94
N THR A 18 -5.37 7.40 -22.47
CA THR A 18 -5.22 8.77 -21.95
C THR A 18 -6.52 9.57 -22.08
N GLN A 19 -7.26 9.41 -23.18
CA GLN A 19 -8.57 10.04 -23.36
C GLN A 19 -9.59 9.50 -22.36
N ALA A 20 -9.69 8.17 -22.20
CA ALA A 20 -10.60 7.56 -21.25
C ALA A 20 -10.31 7.97 -19.80
N ILE A 21 -9.03 8.16 -19.44
CA ILE A 21 -8.61 8.69 -18.13
C ILE A 21 -9.07 10.13 -17.95
N GLY A 22 -8.89 10.99 -18.97
CA GLY A 22 -9.37 12.37 -18.95
C GLY A 22 -10.89 12.47 -18.79
N GLU A 23 -11.64 11.71 -19.59
CA GLU A 23 -13.10 11.67 -19.52
C GLU A 23 -13.61 11.16 -18.17
N ALA A 24 -12.95 10.15 -17.58
CA ALA A 24 -13.30 9.64 -16.26
C ALA A 24 -12.99 10.67 -15.16
N ALA A 25 -11.85 11.38 -15.25
CA ALA A 25 -11.48 12.42 -14.29
C ALA A 25 -12.41 13.63 -14.35
N GLU A 26 -12.86 14.02 -15.55
CA GLU A 26 -13.84 15.09 -15.73
C GLU A 26 -15.22 14.70 -15.19
N ARG A 27 -15.69 13.47 -15.50
CA ARG A 27 -16.97 12.95 -15.01
C ARG A 27 -17.04 12.96 -13.48
N GLU A 28 -15.95 12.57 -12.82
CA GLU A 28 -15.85 12.50 -11.36
C GLU A 28 -15.37 13.81 -10.71
N GLN A 29 -15.17 14.86 -11.51
CA GLN A 29 -14.76 16.20 -11.06
C GLN A 29 -13.49 16.18 -10.20
N LEU A 30 -12.49 15.41 -10.62
CA LEU A 30 -11.25 15.23 -9.84
C LEU A 30 -10.36 16.47 -9.75
N GLY A 31 -10.73 17.55 -10.44
CA GLY A 31 -10.02 18.81 -10.44
C GLY A 31 -8.74 18.78 -11.29
N ARG A 32 -7.77 19.62 -10.93
CA ARG A 32 -6.58 19.81 -11.77
C ARG A 32 -5.66 18.58 -11.75
N TYR A 33 -5.21 18.17 -12.93
CA TYR A 33 -4.16 17.16 -13.08
C TYR A 33 -2.87 17.59 -12.37
N ARG A 34 -2.24 16.65 -11.64
CA ARG A 34 -0.99 16.89 -10.92
C ARG A 34 0.18 16.15 -11.52
N ARG A 35 0.10 14.81 -11.63
CA ARG A 35 1.25 13.97 -11.99
C ARG A 35 0.82 12.57 -12.44
N THR A 36 1.58 11.99 -13.37
CA THR A 36 1.47 10.60 -13.80
C THR A 36 2.65 9.78 -13.26
N TYR A 37 2.40 8.55 -12.83
CA TYR A 37 3.40 7.52 -12.58
C TYR A 37 3.24 6.36 -13.56
N ARG A 38 4.35 5.88 -14.11
CA ARG A 38 4.40 4.81 -15.11
C ARG A 38 4.71 3.44 -14.48
N PRO A 39 4.59 2.34 -15.26
CA PRO A 39 5.00 1.03 -14.78
C PRO A 39 6.46 1.05 -14.31
N GLY A 40 6.72 0.53 -13.11
CA GLY A 40 8.08 0.38 -12.59
C GLY A 40 8.89 -0.63 -13.41
N PRO A 41 10.23 -0.50 -13.46
CA PRO A 41 11.07 -1.48 -14.13
C PRO A 41 10.80 -2.87 -13.53
N ALA A 42 10.60 -3.87 -14.40
CA ALA A 42 10.40 -5.24 -13.96
C ALA A 42 11.62 -5.67 -13.12
N ASP A 43 11.39 -6.26 -11.95
CA ASP A 43 12.46 -6.85 -11.16
C ASP A 43 12.98 -8.10 -11.87
N VAL A 44 14.03 -7.93 -12.68
CA VAL A 44 14.64 -9.00 -13.49
C VAL A 44 15.46 -9.99 -12.63
N ARG A 45 15.75 -9.65 -11.36
CA ARG A 45 16.61 -10.49 -10.50
C ARG A 45 15.93 -11.79 -10.03
N ARG A 46 14.63 -11.71 -9.74
CA ARG A 46 13.82 -12.88 -9.34
C ARG A 46 13.68 -13.95 -10.44
N PRO A 47 13.27 -13.63 -11.68
CA PRO A 47 13.16 -14.64 -12.73
C PRO A 47 14.52 -15.23 -13.13
N LEU A 48 15.62 -14.49 -12.97
CA LEU A 48 16.97 -15.01 -13.21
C LEU A 48 17.35 -16.09 -12.18
N ALA A 49 17.06 -15.87 -10.90
CA ALA A 49 17.32 -16.86 -9.85
C ALA A 49 16.48 -18.14 -10.03
N GLU A 50 15.19 -17.98 -10.37
CA GLU A 50 14.31 -19.12 -10.69
C GLU A 50 14.83 -19.92 -11.90
N ALA A 51 15.27 -19.24 -12.96
CA ALA A 51 15.86 -19.88 -14.14
C ALA A 51 17.14 -20.67 -13.80
N VAL A 52 18.00 -20.14 -12.91
CA VAL A 52 19.22 -20.82 -12.46
C VAL A 52 18.89 -22.08 -11.67
N VAL A 53 17.90 -22.03 -10.78
CA VAL A 53 17.47 -23.21 -9.99
C VAL A 53 16.88 -24.30 -10.89
N LEU A 54 16.05 -23.92 -11.86
CA LEU A 54 15.51 -24.86 -12.85
C LEU A 54 16.63 -25.47 -13.70
N ALA A 55 17.58 -24.68 -14.19
CA ALA A 55 18.72 -25.17 -14.96
C ALA A 55 19.58 -26.16 -14.14
N ALA A 56 19.84 -25.86 -12.86
CA ALA A 56 20.56 -26.77 -11.96
C ALA A 56 19.81 -28.09 -11.73
N ALA A 57 18.47 -28.05 -11.60
CA ALA A 57 17.66 -29.26 -11.43
C ALA A 57 17.61 -30.11 -12.70
N ILE A 58 17.61 -29.51 -13.90
CA ILE A 58 17.78 -30.21 -15.19
C ILE A 58 19.13 -30.93 -15.23
N MET A 59 20.20 -30.25 -14.84
CA MET A 59 21.55 -30.82 -14.81
C MET A 59 21.64 -32.02 -13.85
N VAL A 60 21.10 -31.91 -12.64
CA VAL A 60 21.08 -33.02 -11.65
C VAL A 60 20.29 -34.21 -12.17
N ALA A 61 19.13 -33.97 -12.78
CA ALA A 61 18.33 -35.04 -13.38
C ALA A 61 19.13 -35.78 -14.47
N ALA A 62 19.71 -35.03 -15.42
CA ALA A 62 20.48 -35.58 -16.53
C ALA A 62 21.69 -36.41 -16.04
N ILE A 63 22.47 -35.88 -15.09
CA ILE A 63 23.64 -36.58 -14.54
C ILE A 63 23.20 -37.86 -13.80
N GLY A 64 22.12 -37.82 -13.02
CA GLY A 64 21.60 -38.99 -12.31
C GLY A 64 21.21 -40.14 -13.23
N PHE A 65 20.55 -39.84 -14.35
CA PHE A 65 20.19 -40.85 -15.34
C PHE A 65 21.41 -41.35 -16.14
N VAL A 66 22.36 -40.48 -16.51
CA VAL A 66 23.57 -40.86 -17.26
C VAL A 66 24.51 -41.74 -16.43
N VAL A 67 24.68 -41.44 -15.14
CA VAL A 67 25.57 -42.19 -14.24
C VAL A 67 24.91 -43.48 -13.69
N GLY A 68 23.64 -43.73 -14.04
CA GLY A 68 22.93 -44.94 -13.63
C GLY A 68 22.50 -44.92 -12.16
N VAL A 69 22.36 -43.73 -11.56
CA VAL A 69 21.85 -43.53 -10.20
C VAL A 69 20.41 -42.98 -10.32
N PRO A 70 19.41 -43.85 -10.56
CA PRO A 70 18.05 -43.40 -10.87
C PRO A 70 17.42 -42.59 -9.73
N ALA A 71 17.81 -42.85 -8.48
CA ALA A 71 17.37 -42.06 -7.33
C ALA A 71 17.76 -40.57 -7.47
N MET A 72 18.96 -40.27 -7.99
CA MET A 72 19.43 -38.91 -8.22
C MET A 72 18.68 -38.25 -9.39
N GLY A 73 18.37 -39.03 -10.44
CA GLY A 73 17.55 -38.59 -11.56
C GLY A 73 16.12 -38.20 -11.13
N VAL A 74 15.50 -39.03 -10.30
CA VAL A 74 14.15 -38.78 -9.75
C VAL A 74 14.13 -37.53 -8.86
N VAL A 75 15.14 -37.32 -8.02
CA VAL A 75 15.25 -36.11 -7.19
C VAL A 75 15.32 -34.83 -8.06
N GLY A 76 16.09 -34.86 -9.15
CA GLY A 76 16.14 -33.74 -10.10
C GLY A 76 14.79 -33.45 -10.77
N VAL A 77 14.06 -34.49 -11.18
CA VAL A 77 12.72 -34.36 -11.78
C VAL A 77 11.70 -33.81 -10.77
N VAL A 78 11.72 -34.28 -9.52
CA VAL A 78 10.83 -33.76 -8.47
C VAL A 78 11.12 -32.29 -8.17
N ALA A 79 12.40 -31.90 -8.12
CA ALA A 79 12.79 -30.50 -7.94
C ALA A 79 12.34 -29.61 -9.11
N LEU A 80 12.38 -30.11 -10.35
CA LEU A 80 11.87 -29.39 -11.52
C LEU A 80 10.36 -29.18 -11.48
N LEU A 81 9.61 -30.23 -11.12
CA LEU A 81 8.15 -30.14 -11.04
C LEU A 81 7.71 -29.22 -9.90
N ALA A 82 8.35 -29.32 -8.73
CA ALA A 82 8.07 -28.44 -7.60
C ALA A 82 8.47 -26.99 -7.87
N GLY A 83 9.65 -26.76 -8.46
CA GLY A 83 10.12 -25.42 -8.84
C GLY A 83 9.27 -24.79 -9.94
N GLY A 84 8.90 -25.57 -10.96
CA GLY A 84 8.01 -25.12 -12.03
C GLY A 84 6.60 -24.81 -11.52
N ALA A 85 6.03 -25.66 -10.67
CA ALA A 85 4.73 -25.41 -10.04
C ALA A 85 4.76 -24.17 -9.13
N TRP A 86 5.84 -23.98 -8.37
CA TRP A 86 6.02 -22.79 -7.55
C TRP A 86 6.19 -21.52 -8.38
N SER A 87 6.97 -21.56 -9.46
CA SER A 87 7.14 -20.42 -10.39
C SER A 87 5.83 -20.08 -11.10
N LEU A 88 5.05 -21.07 -11.55
CA LEU A 88 3.69 -20.88 -12.08
C LEU A 88 2.73 -20.29 -11.04
N TRP A 89 2.80 -20.76 -9.80
CA TRP A 89 2.03 -20.23 -8.69
C TRP A 89 2.42 -18.79 -8.36
N ASP A 90 3.71 -18.45 -8.33
CA ASP A 90 4.16 -17.09 -8.10
C ASP A 90 3.80 -16.19 -9.28
N LEU A 91 3.91 -16.64 -10.52
CA LEU A 91 3.49 -15.90 -11.72
C LEU A 91 2.00 -15.58 -11.70
N SER A 92 1.16 -16.54 -11.30
CA SER A 92 -0.28 -16.33 -11.14
C SER A 92 -0.63 -15.38 -9.98
N ARG A 93 0.13 -15.39 -8.87
CA ARG A 93 -0.05 -14.43 -7.76
C ARG A 93 0.53 -13.04 -8.04
N SER A 94 1.60 -12.97 -8.82
CA SER A 94 2.40 -11.77 -9.01
C SER A 94 1.83 -10.87 -10.11
N GLY A 95 0.84 -11.33 -10.89
CA GLY A 95 0.24 -10.55 -11.99
C GLY A 95 1.30 -10.03 -12.96
N ALA A 96 2.48 -10.67 -13.00
CA ALA A 96 3.68 -10.14 -13.65
C ALA A 96 3.56 -10.10 -15.18
N VAL A 97 2.66 -10.90 -15.74
CA VAL A 97 2.49 -11.03 -17.19
C VAL A 97 1.70 -9.86 -17.81
N HIS A 98 0.95 -9.07 -17.02
CA HIS A 98 0.07 -8.01 -17.54
C HIS A 98 0.51 -6.59 -17.18
N ARG A 99 1.75 -6.41 -16.69
CA ARG A 99 2.28 -5.15 -16.12
C ARG A 99 2.63 -4.05 -17.12
N ARG A 100 2.40 -4.23 -18.42
CA ARG A 100 2.86 -3.26 -19.44
C ARG A 100 2.04 -1.98 -19.50
N GLU A 101 0.86 -1.93 -18.90
CA GLU A 101 -0.08 -0.78 -19.03
C GLU A 101 -0.57 -0.21 -17.70
N SER A 102 0.07 -0.57 -16.57
CA SER A 102 -0.31 -0.02 -15.27
C SER A 102 0.16 1.44 -15.11
N ARG A 103 -0.77 2.38 -15.15
CA ARG A 103 -0.53 3.82 -15.03
C ARG A 103 -1.38 4.41 -13.90
N LEU A 104 -0.83 5.41 -13.22
CA LEU A 104 -1.49 6.11 -12.13
C LEU A 104 -1.43 7.62 -12.37
N ASP A 105 -2.58 8.26 -12.54
CA ASP A 105 -2.70 9.71 -12.74
C ASP A 105 -3.31 10.35 -11.49
N LEU A 106 -2.54 11.23 -10.84
CA LEU A 106 -2.94 11.95 -9.65
C LEU A 106 -3.60 13.28 -10.06
N TYR A 107 -4.73 13.54 -9.44
CA TYR A 107 -5.49 14.77 -9.57
C TYR A 107 -5.61 15.45 -8.20
N GLU A 108 -6.25 16.62 -8.17
CA GLU A 108 -6.42 17.41 -6.96
C GLU A 108 -7.34 16.76 -5.93
N HIS A 109 -8.43 16.15 -6.38
CA HIS A 109 -9.47 15.56 -5.54
C HIS A 109 -9.53 14.03 -5.65
N GLY A 110 -8.60 13.41 -6.37
CA GLY A 110 -8.56 11.96 -6.48
C GLY A 110 -7.41 11.44 -7.32
N VAL A 111 -7.51 10.17 -7.66
CA VAL A 111 -6.53 9.45 -8.47
C VAL A 111 -7.25 8.54 -9.46
N VAL A 112 -6.69 8.40 -10.65
CA VAL A 112 -7.16 7.45 -11.67
C VAL A 112 -6.09 6.40 -11.86
N ALA A 113 -6.46 5.14 -11.67
CA ALA A 113 -5.60 3.99 -11.95
C ALA A 113 -6.08 3.31 -13.23
N SER A 114 -5.18 3.08 -14.18
CA SER A 114 -5.45 2.30 -15.38
C SER A 114 -4.58 1.06 -15.43
N GLY A 115 -5.16 -0.08 -15.82
CA GLY A 115 -4.46 -1.35 -16.02
C GLY A 115 -5.41 -2.45 -16.47
N GLU A 116 -4.91 -3.41 -17.27
CA GLU A 116 -5.72 -4.51 -17.81
C GLU A 116 -6.97 -4.03 -18.60
N GLY A 117 -6.86 -2.91 -19.31
CA GLY A 117 -7.98 -2.29 -20.04
C GLY A 117 -9.08 -1.67 -19.16
N GLN A 118 -8.88 -1.60 -17.84
CA GLN A 118 -9.81 -0.97 -16.92
C GLN A 118 -9.27 0.39 -16.46
N VAL A 119 -10.16 1.38 -16.40
CA VAL A 119 -9.93 2.69 -15.77
C VAL A 119 -10.75 2.73 -14.49
N ARG A 120 -10.11 2.98 -13.36
CA ARG A 120 -10.77 3.12 -12.05
C ARG A 120 -10.43 4.46 -11.44
N VAL A 121 -11.47 5.16 -11.01
CA VAL A 121 -11.36 6.46 -10.35
C VAL A 121 -11.54 6.27 -8.85
N VAL A 122 -10.77 7.00 -8.06
CA VAL A 122 -10.84 7.00 -6.59
C VAL A 122 -10.83 8.45 -6.10
N ARG A 123 -11.86 8.88 -5.38
CA ARG A 123 -11.98 10.24 -4.85
C ARG A 123 -11.48 10.36 -3.42
N TYR A 124 -10.66 11.37 -3.13
CA TYR A 124 -10.03 11.51 -1.82
C TYR A 124 -11.02 11.77 -0.67
N ASP A 125 -12.18 12.37 -0.93
CA ASP A 125 -13.17 12.74 0.08
C ASP A 125 -14.05 11.57 0.55
N SER A 126 -14.36 10.61 -0.32
CA SER A 126 -15.15 9.42 0.03
C SER A 126 -14.30 8.20 0.41
N THR A 127 -13.03 8.13 0.02
CA THR A 127 -12.21 6.90 0.10
C THR A 127 -11.82 6.45 1.52
N THR A 128 -11.76 5.13 1.72
CA THR A 128 -11.18 4.46 2.91
C THR A 128 -9.88 3.75 2.56
N VAL A 129 -8.73 4.40 2.74
CA VAL A 129 -7.41 3.82 2.44
C VAL A 129 -6.89 2.96 3.59
N ARG A 130 -6.41 1.74 3.27
CA ARG A 130 -5.80 0.80 4.22
C ARG A 130 -4.36 0.47 3.86
N ARG A 131 -3.39 0.94 4.65
CA ARG A 131 -1.98 0.82 4.27
C ARG A 131 -1.36 -0.52 4.68
N LYS A 132 -1.22 -1.49 3.77
CA LYS A 132 -0.48 -2.75 4.05
C LYS A 132 1.01 -2.69 3.70
N ILE A 133 1.85 -2.03 4.51
CA ILE A 133 3.31 -2.12 4.35
C ILE A 133 3.78 -3.53 4.75
N VAL A 134 4.44 -4.26 3.85
CA VAL A 134 5.08 -5.54 4.16
C VAL A 134 6.59 -5.29 4.20
N HIS A 135 7.15 -5.11 5.39
CA HIS A 135 8.59 -5.18 5.53
C HIS A 135 9.02 -6.61 5.15
N ALA A 136 9.88 -6.73 4.13
CA ALA A 136 10.52 -8.01 3.84
C ALA A 136 11.27 -8.41 5.11
N THR A 137 10.87 -9.52 5.71
CA THR A 137 11.47 -10.05 6.94
C THR A 137 12.94 -10.33 6.72
N LYS A 138 13.77 -9.87 7.68
CA LYS A 138 15.11 -10.33 8.07
C LYS A 138 15.77 -11.41 7.18
N ASP A 139 16.13 -11.05 5.96
CA ASP A 139 17.22 -11.70 5.24
C ASP A 139 18.17 -10.61 4.81
N ALA A 140 19.36 -10.58 5.40
CA ALA A 140 20.42 -9.59 5.14
C ALA A 140 20.98 -9.64 3.70
N ALA A 141 20.34 -10.40 2.80
CA ALA A 141 20.65 -10.49 1.38
C ALA A 141 19.55 -9.91 0.46
N ALA A 142 18.42 -9.44 0.99
CA ALA A 142 17.36 -8.80 0.23
C ALA A 142 17.32 -7.29 0.50
N ASP A 143 18.24 -6.56 -0.12
CA ASP A 143 18.23 -5.10 -0.13
C ASP A 143 17.03 -4.61 -0.96
N GLY A 144 15.92 -4.32 -0.28
CA GLY A 144 14.70 -3.86 -0.91
C GLY A 144 13.50 -3.87 0.02
N ASP A 145 13.28 -2.76 0.74
CA ASP A 145 12.01 -2.49 1.43
C ASP A 145 10.82 -2.64 0.45
N SER A 146 9.98 -3.66 0.65
CA SER A 146 8.81 -3.92 -0.21
C SER A 146 7.57 -3.12 0.22
N TYR A 147 7.41 -1.89 -0.28
CA TYR A 147 6.21 -1.07 0.01
C TYR A 147 4.97 -1.54 -0.74
N ARG A 148 4.04 -2.22 -0.06
CA ARG A 148 2.69 -2.46 -0.59
C ARG A 148 1.74 -1.39 -0.03
N TYR A 149 0.97 -0.73 -0.90
CA TYR A 149 -0.08 0.21 -0.51
C TYR A 149 -1.40 -0.31 -1.05
N THR A 150 -2.35 -0.66 -0.18
CA THR A 150 -3.68 -1.09 -0.62
C THR A 150 -4.64 0.10 -0.48
N ILE A 151 -4.86 0.82 -1.57
CA ILE A 151 -5.94 1.80 -1.60
C ILE A 151 -7.25 1.03 -1.76
N VAL A 152 -8.28 1.36 -0.98
CA VAL A 152 -9.60 0.73 -1.11
C VAL A 152 -10.60 1.86 -1.27
N ASP A 153 -11.26 1.91 -2.41
CA ASP A 153 -12.39 2.81 -2.62
C ASP A 153 -13.63 2.27 -1.90
N THR A 154 -14.45 3.16 -1.35
CA THR A 154 -15.67 2.83 -0.58
C THR A 154 -16.88 2.61 -1.45
N ASP A 155 -16.92 3.19 -2.66
CA ASP A 155 -18.11 3.20 -3.51
C ASP A 155 -18.13 2.03 -4.52
N GLY A 156 -17.18 1.10 -4.42
CA GLY A 156 -17.08 -0.04 -5.33
C GLY A 156 -16.05 -1.12 -4.95
N ALA A 157 -15.73 -1.98 -5.92
CA ALA A 157 -14.78 -3.08 -5.72
C ALA A 157 -13.35 -2.56 -5.43
N PRO A 158 -12.63 -3.13 -4.45
CA PRO A 158 -11.34 -2.62 -3.97
C PRO A 158 -10.30 -2.47 -5.09
N VAL A 159 -9.67 -1.28 -5.20
CA VAL A 159 -8.61 -0.99 -6.18
C VAL A 159 -7.24 -1.26 -5.56
N VAL A 160 -6.79 -2.52 -5.62
CA VAL A 160 -5.49 -2.89 -5.06
C VAL A 160 -4.34 -2.38 -5.94
N LEU A 161 -3.76 -1.24 -5.58
CA LEU A 161 -2.50 -0.77 -6.19
C LEU A 161 -1.34 -1.69 -5.76
N ARG A 162 -0.81 -2.48 -6.71
CA ARG A 162 0.35 -3.36 -6.46
C ARG A 162 1.65 -2.68 -6.89
N HIS A 163 2.79 -3.27 -6.52
CA HIS A 163 4.18 -2.91 -6.87
C HIS A 163 4.50 -2.80 -8.38
N GLY A 164 3.50 -2.69 -9.26
CA GLY A 164 3.69 -2.49 -10.69
C GLY A 164 3.97 -1.03 -11.09
N ILE A 165 3.75 -0.05 -10.21
CA ILE A 165 3.91 1.39 -10.51
C ILE A 165 5.19 1.92 -9.85
N GLU A 166 5.95 2.73 -10.59
CA GLU A 166 7.22 3.29 -10.15
C GLU A 166 7.07 4.22 -8.93
N CYS A 167 8.16 4.37 -8.16
CA CYS A 167 8.27 5.32 -7.05
C CYS A 167 7.14 5.26 -5.99
N PRO A 168 6.84 4.07 -5.38
CA PRO A 168 5.75 3.89 -4.41
C PRO A 168 5.81 4.74 -3.16
N ARG A 169 7.01 5.20 -2.76
CA ARG A 169 7.15 6.14 -1.66
C ARG A 169 6.64 7.55 -2.01
N GLN A 170 6.72 7.95 -3.27
CA GLN A 170 6.34 9.31 -3.70
C GLN A 170 4.83 9.40 -3.88
N TRP A 171 4.24 8.57 -4.75
CA TRP A 171 2.79 8.62 -4.98
C TRP A 171 2.00 8.23 -3.73
N GLY A 172 2.54 7.36 -2.87
CA GLY A 172 1.89 7.01 -1.60
C GLY A 172 1.74 8.23 -0.67
N VAL A 173 2.79 9.05 -0.56
CA VAL A 173 2.74 10.29 0.24
C VAL A 173 1.82 11.32 -0.39
N GLU A 174 1.86 11.49 -1.71
CA GLU A 174 1.00 12.46 -2.41
C GLU A 174 -0.50 12.11 -2.25
N ILE A 175 -0.84 10.81 -2.33
CA ILE A 175 -2.20 10.33 -2.08
C ILE A 175 -2.60 10.51 -0.62
N GLU A 176 -1.74 10.13 0.34
CA GLU A 176 -2.00 10.34 1.78
C GLU A 176 -2.25 11.83 2.09
N GLN A 177 -1.51 12.74 1.45
CA GLN A 177 -1.72 14.18 1.56
C GLN A 177 -3.05 14.63 0.94
N GLY A 178 -3.40 14.12 -0.25
CA GLY A 178 -4.69 14.41 -0.89
C GLY A 178 -5.88 14.01 -0.03
N ILE A 179 -5.83 12.80 0.54
CA ILE A 179 -6.85 12.30 1.49
C ILE A 179 -6.92 13.16 2.73
N LEU A 180 -5.77 13.51 3.32
CA LEU A 180 -5.73 14.36 4.50
C LEU A 180 -6.39 15.71 4.22
N GLN A 181 -6.05 16.38 3.12
CA GLN A 181 -6.62 17.68 2.77
C GLN A 181 -8.13 17.61 2.52
N ALA A 182 -8.61 16.53 1.89
CA ALA A 182 -10.03 16.36 1.59
C ALA A 182 -10.87 16.03 2.84
N GLN A 183 -10.37 15.16 3.72
CA GLN A 183 -11.16 14.62 4.82
C GLN A 183 -11.00 15.37 6.15
N LEU A 184 -9.86 16.03 6.37
CA LEU A 184 -9.58 16.69 7.65
C LEU A 184 -10.60 17.77 8.03
N PRO A 185 -11.06 18.67 7.13
CA PRO A 185 -12.03 19.70 7.49
C PRO A 185 -13.36 19.10 7.99
N THR A 186 -13.88 18.11 7.28
CA THR A 186 -15.14 17.42 7.63
C THR A 186 -15.00 16.63 8.93
N ALA A 187 -13.87 15.92 9.11
CA ALA A 187 -13.58 15.18 10.33
C ALA A 187 -13.46 16.12 11.54
N GLN A 188 -12.81 17.28 11.37
CA GLN A 188 -12.70 18.28 12.43
C GLN A 188 -14.08 18.85 12.80
N ALA A 189 -14.90 19.22 11.81
CA ALA A 189 -16.26 19.71 12.06
C ALA A 189 -17.13 18.67 12.79
N ALA A 190 -16.94 17.38 12.50
CA ALA A 190 -17.62 16.31 13.22
C ALA A 190 -17.19 16.23 14.69
N LEU A 191 -15.89 16.36 14.99
CA LEU A 191 -15.39 16.39 16.36
C LEU A 191 -15.84 17.62 17.13
N ASP A 192 -15.84 18.79 16.47
CA ASP A 192 -16.31 20.05 17.06
C ASP A 192 -17.82 19.98 17.37
N ALA A 193 -18.58 19.21 16.59
CA ALA A 193 -19.98 18.87 16.86
C ALA A 193 -20.17 17.78 17.94
N GLY A 194 -19.09 17.33 18.59
CA GLY A 194 -19.12 16.31 19.64
C GLY A 194 -19.32 14.88 19.12
N LYS A 195 -19.19 14.63 17.81
CA LYS A 195 -19.33 13.29 17.24
C LYS A 195 -18.10 12.43 17.53
N ARG A 196 -18.33 11.12 17.55
CA ARG A 196 -17.29 10.09 17.54
C ARG A 196 -16.89 9.80 16.10
N LEU A 197 -15.58 9.68 15.86
CA LEU A 197 -15.01 9.25 14.59
C LEU A 197 -14.39 7.86 14.74
N ASP A 198 -14.77 6.95 13.85
CA ASP A 198 -14.30 5.57 13.84
C ASP A 198 -13.22 5.35 12.77
N PHE A 199 -12.10 4.75 13.17
CA PHE A 199 -10.92 4.43 12.38
C PHE A 199 -10.51 2.97 12.56
N ALA A 200 -11.50 2.09 12.75
CA ALA A 200 -11.44 0.65 13.01
C ALA A 200 -10.03 0.02 13.14
N PRO A 201 -9.66 -0.57 14.29
CA PRO A 201 -10.50 -0.81 15.47
C PRO A 201 -10.57 0.39 16.43
N MET A 202 -9.80 1.45 16.16
CA MET A 202 -9.73 2.64 17.01
C MET A 202 -10.87 3.60 16.70
N TRP A 203 -11.21 4.42 17.69
CA TRP A 203 -12.13 5.54 17.53
C TRP A 203 -11.67 6.69 18.42
N LEU A 204 -12.06 7.92 18.05
CA LEU A 204 -11.71 9.10 18.83
C LEU A 204 -12.88 10.09 18.95
N THR A 205 -12.87 10.85 20.03
CA THR A 205 -13.70 12.04 20.25
C THR A 205 -12.81 13.21 20.64
N ALA A 206 -13.38 14.40 20.80
CA ALA A 206 -12.65 15.55 21.34
C ALA A 206 -12.08 15.32 22.75
N ARG A 207 -12.58 14.31 23.50
CA ARG A 207 -12.25 14.10 24.92
C ARG A 207 -11.39 12.87 25.19
N GLU A 208 -11.56 11.84 24.38
CA GLU A 208 -10.95 10.53 24.62
C GLU A 208 -10.61 9.81 23.32
N LEU A 209 -9.66 8.88 23.45
CA LEU A 209 -9.29 7.91 22.43
C LEU A 209 -9.68 6.52 22.95
N GLY A 210 -10.24 5.68 22.09
CA GLY A 210 -10.63 4.34 22.49
C GLY A 210 -10.43 3.26 21.44
N THR A 211 -10.53 2.02 21.91
CA THR A 211 -10.47 0.77 21.15
C THR A 211 -11.52 -0.16 21.72
N GLY A 212 -12.43 -0.69 20.88
CA GLY A 212 -13.54 -1.52 21.35
C GLY A 212 -14.33 -0.86 22.49
N SER A 213 -14.33 -1.50 23.67
CA SER A 213 -15.00 -1.03 24.89
C SER A 213 -14.12 -0.19 25.82
N GLU A 214 -12.82 -0.05 25.55
CA GLU A 214 -11.90 0.71 26.39
C GLU A 214 -11.69 2.11 25.81
N SER A 215 -11.68 3.13 26.68
CA SER A 215 -11.35 4.50 26.31
C SER A 215 -10.45 5.15 27.36
N VAL A 216 -9.66 6.12 26.91
CA VAL A 216 -8.70 6.85 27.71
C VAL A 216 -8.79 8.34 27.37
N PRO A 217 -8.93 9.23 28.36
CA PRO A 217 -8.89 10.68 28.14
C PRO A 217 -7.57 11.12 27.51
N TRP A 218 -7.59 12.12 26.62
CA TRP A 218 -6.37 12.61 25.96
C TRP A 218 -5.26 13.01 26.95
N SER A 219 -5.63 13.53 28.12
CA SER A 219 -4.71 13.89 29.20
C SER A 219 -3.95 12.72 29.83
N GLN A 220 -4.47 11.50 29.71
CA GLN A 220 -3.81 10.28 30.21
C GLN A 220 -2.95 9.61 29.14
N ILE A 221 -3.06 10.02 27.88
CA ILE A 221 -2.26 9.47 26.79
C ILE A 221 -0.85 10.04 26.90
N GLY A 222 0.13 9.16 27.02
CA GLY A 222 1.53 9.52 27.13
C GLY A 222 2.13 9.80 25.76
N ASP A 223 1.97 8.84 24.85
CA ASP A 223 2.65 8.83 23.55
C ASP A 223 1.85 8.03 22.52
N LEU A 224 1.88 8.47 21.26
CA LEU A 224 1.34 7.76 20.09
C LEU A 224 2.48 7.54 19.10
N ALA A 225 3.00 6.31 19.03
CA ALA A 225 4.19 6.00 18.24
C ALA A 225 3.90 4.94 17.17
N VAL A 226 4.51 5.10 16.00
CA VAL A 226 4.54 4.06 14.96
C VAL A 226 5.92 3.41 14.94
N VAL A 227 5.97 2.11 15.23
CA VAL A 227 7.22 1.33 15.23
C VAL A 227 7.04 0.10 14.34
N GLY A 228 7.87 -0.03 13.30
CA GLY A 228 7.84 -1.20 12.41
C GLY A 228 6.50 -1.44 11.69
N GLY A 229 5.71 -0.38 11.45
CA GLY A 229 4.38 -0.49 10.84
C GLY A 229 3.23 -0.81 11.82
N TRP A 230 3.50 -0.77 13.13
CA TRP A 230 2.51 -0.92 14.19
C TRP A 230 2.27 0.40 14.89
N LEU A 231 1.00 0.76 15.10
CA LEU A 231 0.60 1.87 15.96
C LEU A 231 0.56 1.37 17.40
N SER A 232 1.29 2.03 18.29
CA SER A 232 1.25 1.81 19.74
C SER A 232 0.74 3.06 20.45
N VAL A 233 -0.28 2.90 21.27
CA VAL A 233 -0.87 3.97 22.09
C VAL A 233 -0.49 3.72 23.55
N ARG A 234 0.39 4.56 24.11
CA ARG A 234 0.86 4.39 25.50
C ARG A 234 0.04 5.27 26.45
N VAL A 235 -0.43 4.68 27.54
CA VAL A 235 -1.14 5.39 28.62
C VAL A 235 -0.16 5.66 29.76
N ARG A 236 -0.19 6.88 30.31
CA ARG A 236 0.64 7.25 31.45
C ARG A 236 0.31 6.37 32.66
N GLY A 237 1.34 5.86 33.34
CA GLY A 237 1.17 5.03 34.53
C GLY A 237 0.72 3.59 34.27
N ARG A 238 0.59 3.15 33.01
CA ARG A 238 0.31 1.75 32.66
C ARG A 238 1.53 1.08 32.05
N ALA A 239 1.76 -0.18 32.44
CA ALA A 239 2.84 -1.01 31.91
C ALA A 239 2.55 -1.50 30.48
N GLN A 240 1.26 -1.70 30.14
CA GLN A 240 0.82 -2.13 28.82
C GLN A 240 0.23 -0.95 28.02
N PRO A 241 0.44 -0.89 26.69
CA PRO A 241 -0.22 0.08 25.83
C PRO A 241 -1.73 -0.18 25.80
N LEU A 242 -2.52 0.87 25.50
CA LEU A 242 -3.96 0.76 25.27
C LEU A 242 -4.27 -0.18 24.12
N GLU A 243 -3.52 -0.07 23.02
CA GLU A 243 -3.65 -0.91 21.84
C GLU A 243 -2.30 -0.95 21.10
N SER A 244 -2.01 -2.08 20.46
CA SER A 244 -0.89 -2.24 19.54
C SER A 244 -1.34 -3.01 18.31
N LEU A 245 -1.55 -2.30 17.20
CA LEU A 245 -2.19 -2.86 16.01
C LEU A 245 -1.42 -2.52 14.72
N PRO A 246 -1.45 -3.39 13.71
CA PRO A 246 -0.76 -3.13 12.46
C PRO A 246 -1.51 -2.05 11.65
N LEU A 247 -0.79 -1.04 11.14
CA LEU A 247 -1.37 0.08 10.39
C LEU A 247 -2.22 -0.34 9.18
N CYS A 248 -2.02 -1.56 8.68
CA CYS A 248 -2.80 -2.14 7.59
C CYS A 248 -4.27 -2.38 7.92
N LEU A 249 -4.60 -2.44 9.21
CA LEU A 249 -5.98 -2.59 9.67
C LEU A 249 -6.68 -1.26 9.82
N MET A 250 -5.96 -0.13 9.89
CA MET A 250 -6.55 1.20 10.10
C MET A 250 -6.89 1.90 8.78
N PRO A 251 -8.19 2.15 8.52
CA PRO A 251 -8.66 3.15 7.57
C PRO A 251 -8.04 4.52 7.82
N ASN A 252 -7.64 5.21 6.76
CA ASN A 252 -7.34 6.65 6.76
C ASN A 252 -6.44 7.08 7.93
N TYR A 253 -5.41 6.27 8.23
CA TYR A 253 -4.50 6.50 9.36
C TYR A 253 -3.89 7.92 9.34
N VAL A 254 -3.64 8.49 8.17
CA VAL A 254 -3.13 9.87 8.04
C VAL A 254 -4.06 10.91 8.66
N VAL A 255 -5.38 10.73 8.51
CA VAL A 255 -6.42 11.58 9.11
C VAL A 255 -6.48 11.36 10.62
N PHE A 256 -6.52 10.09 11.04
CA PHE A 256 -6.47 9.72 12.46
C PHE A 256 -5.28 10.37 13.16
N ARG A 257 -4.08 10.24 12.59
CA ARG A 257 -2.84 10.77 13.16
C ARG A 257 -2.92 12.28 13.33
N ALA A 258 -3.31 13.00 12.28
CA ALA A 258 -3.39 14.47 12.33
C ALA A 258 -4.36 14.97 13.41
N LEU A 259 -5.52 14.30 13.56
CA LEU A 259 -6.49 14.63 14.60
C LEU A 259 -5.97 14.28 16.00
N ALA A 260 -5.37 13.10 16.15
CA ALA A 260 -4.85 12.64 17.43
C ALA A 260 -3.69 13.52 17.94
N GLU A 261 -2.78 13.92 17.07
CA GLU A 261 -1.68 14.86 17.41
C GLU A 261 -2.24 16.20 17.91
N ARG A 262 -3.24 16.75 17.21
CA ARG A 262 -3.88 18.02 17.61
C ARG A 262 -4.59 17.92 18.95
N LEU A 263 -5.36 16.86 19.17
CA LEU A 263 -6.12 16.64 20.42
C LEU A 263 -5.18 16.38 21.60
N HIS A 264 -4.13 15.59 21.38
CA HIS A 264 -3.10 15.35 22.39
C HIS A 264 -2.37 16.64 22.79
N ALA A 265 -1.91 17.43 21.81
CA ALA A 265 -1.26 18.71 22.07
C ALA A 265 -2.16 19.68 22.86
N THR A 266 -3.43 19.80 22.46
CA THR A 266 -4.42 20.66 23.14
C THR A 266 -4.63 20.23 24.60
N SER A 267 -4.67 18.91 24.85
CA SER A 267 -4.85 18.38 26.20
C SER A 267 -3.65 18.62 27.13
N VAL A 268 -2.44 18.62 26.57
CA VAL A 268 -1.21 18.92 27.31
C VAL A 268 -1.14 20.41 27.65
N SER A 269 -1.48 21.29 26.71
CA SER A 269 -1.53 22.74 26.95
C SER A 269 -2.61 23.14 27.96
N GLY A 270 -3.80 22.51 27.89
CA GLY A 270 -4.88 22.77 28.84
C GLY A 270 -4.64 22.25 30.27
N ALA A 271 -3.66 21.36 30.47
CA ALA A 271 -3.26 20.89 31.80
C ALA A 271 -2.16 21.74 32.44
N ALA A 272 -1.56 22.66 31.69
CA ALA A 272 -0.44 23.50 32.12
C ALA A 272 -0.84 24.95 32.48
N GLY A 273 -2.11 25.33 32.26
CA GLY A 273 -2.69 26.62 32.65
C GLY A 273 -3.70 26.46 33.77
#